data_AF-A0A8H6I3U2-F1
#
_entry.id   AF-A0A8H6I3U2-F1
#
_cell.length_a   1.000
_cell.length_b   1.000
_cell.length_c   1.000
_cell.angle_alpha   90.00
_cell.angle_beta   90.00
_cell.angle_gamma   90.00
#
_symmetry.space_group_name_H-M   'P 1'
#
loop_
_entity.id
_entity.type
_entity.pdbx_description
1 polymer ?
#
loop_
_entity_poly.entity_id
_entity_poly.type
_entity_poly.pdbx_seq_one_letter_code
_entity_poly.pdbx_strand_id
1 'polypeptide(L)'
;MSLASLSTAARIPPYLFNTDHRQRVLAQLRSKATGLEKYIYLNGLKERDPNLFYEVLLGNMLEIVPILYTPTVGDACSNYSHIWRRPEGLYVTIESKGHIREVLRTWPAQQASRIAVVTDGSRILGLGDLGANGLPISIAGMDEFMHEFMEAMTEVFPQLLVQFEDFSTDNAFRYLEVFRNQYRVFNDDVCSVVLSGFFNAARLSAAAAGTPVTDQRILFFGAGSAGIGVAKQLLSFFTLQGLSVEEAKARIWTVDSKGLITADRKGLQEHKKFFARTDYDGPALTKLEDVIAHVKPTALLGLSTVRNAFTENVVRQMSSLNTRPIIFPLSNPVSLCEVDYEDAIKCTKGKHYEPGQGNNMYIFPGIGLGSILAKARHVTDSMVEQASIALAGSLTEGEKAAQLVYPRLVRIRDISCQIALAVIRAAQKDNVDENKLFRNLSDQALLEYIKAKQWQPTTLPRRTLQSGKIGRWIPLVASMLKIGRKRMPPSWRQPDGRWLIKRP
;
A
#
# COMPACT_ATOMS: atom_id res chain seq x y z
N MET A 1 4.79 -29.63 34.69
CA MET A 1 4.95 -29.24 33.26
C MET A 1 4.32 -30.33 32.41
N SER A 2 3.45 -29.99 31.45
CA SER A 2 2.90 -31.00 30.52
C SER A 2 4.01 -31.57 29.62
N LEU A 3 3.86 -32.80 29.13
CA LEU A 3 4.79 -33.43 28.17
C LEU A 3 5.03 -32.57 26.93
N ALA A 4 3.99 -31.87 26.43
CA ALA A 4 4.11 -30.90 25.34
C ALA A 4 4.96 -29.68 25.71
N SER A 5 4.93 -29.22 26.97
CA SER A 5 5.78 -28.12 27.44
C SER A 5 7.24 -28.54 27.67
N LEU A 6 7.49 -29.83 27.95
CA LEU A 6 8.83 -30.40 28.09
C LEU A 6 9.49 -30.64 26.73
N SER A 7 8.74 -31.09 25.72
CA SER A 7 9.27 -31.37 24.38
C SER A 7 9.74 -30.11 23.65
N THR A 8 9.00 -28.99 23.78
CA THR A 8 9.39 -27.70 23.19
C THR A 8 10.55 -27.08 23.97
N ALA A 9 10.55 -27.17 25.30
CA ALA A 9 11.62 -26.62 26.13
C ALA A 9 12.97 -27.31 25.87
N ALA A 10 12.97 -28.61 25.60
CA ALA A 10 14.17 -29.38 25.26
C ALA A 10 14.76 -29.04 23.88
N ARG A 11 14.01 -28.35 23.00
CA ARG A 11 14.43 -27.99 21.63
C ARG A 11 14.88 -26.54 21.49
N ILE A 12 14.88 -25.77 22.58
CA ILE A 12 15.30 -24.37 22.60
C ILE A 12 16.54 -24.23 23.48
N PRO A 13 17.65 -23.65 22.98
CA PRO A 13 18.82 -23.36 23.79
C PRO A 13 18.45 -22.62 25.10
N PRO A 14 18.87 -23.09 26.29
CA PRO A 14 18.40 -22.56 27.57
C PRO A 14 18.62 -21.04 27.77
N TYR A 15 19.67 -20.46 27.18
CA TYR A 15 19.93 -19.02 27.27
C TYR A 15 18.90 -18.18 26.48
N LEU A 16 18.23 -18.76 25.47
CA LEU A 16 17.24 -18.06 24.65
C LEU A 16 15.93 -17.80 25.38
N PHE A 17 15.66 -18.49 26.50
CA PHE A 17 14.50 -18.21 27.34
C PHE A 17 14.57 -16.85 28.05
N ASN A 18 15.78 -16.31 28.24
CA ASN A 18 16.02 -15.06 28.98
C ASN A 18 16.39 -13.87 28.07
N THR A 19 16.30 -14.03 26.75
CA THR A 19 16.71 -13.00 25.78
C THR A 19 15.55 -12.59 24.88
N ASP A 20 15.44 -11.31 24.59
CA ASP A 20 14.34 -10.79 23.76
C ASP A 20 14.51 -11.23 22.30
N HIS A 21 13.60 -12.07 21.81
CA HIS A 21 13.63 -12.55 20.44
C HIS A 21 13.51 -11.41 19.42
N ARG A 22 12.78 -10.33 19.77
CA ARG A 22 12.61 -9.15 18.92
C ARG A 22 13.93 -8.45 18.66
N GLN A 23 14.77 -8.33 19.69
CA GLN A 23 16.11 -7.74 19.54
C GLN A 23 16.98 -8.56 18.60
N ARG A 24 16.92 -9.90 18.67
CA ARG A 24 17.66 -10.76 17.73
C ARG A 24 17.16 -10.63 16.31
N VAL A 25 15.83 -10.58 16.12
CA VAL A 25 15.22 -10.37 14.81
C VAL A 25 15.67 -9.04 14.21
N LEU A 26 15.61 -7.96 14.99
CA LEU A 26 16.06 -6.64 14.54
C LEU A 26 17.56 -6.60 14.23
N ALA A 27 18.40 -7.24 15.05
CA ALA A 27 19.84 -7.33 14.79
C ALA A 27 20.12 -8.08 13.48
N GLN A 28 19.42 -9.19 13.22
CA GLN A 28 19.55 -9.94 11.97
C GLN A 28 19.03 -9.17 10.76
N LEU A 29 17.90 -8.48 10.89
CA LEU A 29 17.35 -7.60 9.86
C LEU A 29 18.34 -6.50 9.49
N ARG A 30 18.89 -5.81 10.49
CA ARG A 30 19.83 -4.69 10.32
C ARG A 30 21.21 -5.14 9.83
N SER A 31 21.56 -6.41 9.99
CA SER A 31 22.80 -6.98 9.43
C SER A 31 22.75 -7.22 7.91
N LYS A 32 21.57 -7.14 7.28
CA LYS A 32 21.41 -7.32 5.83
C LYS A 32 21.82 -6.07 5.07
N ALA A 33 22.50 -6.26 3.94
CA ALA A 33 23.10 -5.17 3.18
C ALA A 33 22.07 -4.46 2.31
N THR A 34 21.16 -5.20 1.67
CA THR A 34 20.22 -4.65 0.69
C THR A 34 18.77 -4.69 1.17
N GLY A 35 17.90 -3.86 0.56
CA GLY A 35 16.46 -3.90 0.81
C GLY A 35 15.85 -5.27 0.48
N LEU A 36 16.26 -5.86 -0.65
CA LEU A 36 15.79 -7.19 -1.07
C LEU A 36 16.14 -8.30 -0.07
N GLU A 37 17.36 -8.29 0.49
CA GLU A 37 17.74 -9.26 1.53
C GLU A 37 16.91 -9.09 2.81
N LYS A 38 16.60 -7.84 3.19
CA LYS A 38 15.73 -7.54 4.32
C LYS A 38 14.30 -8.01 4.07
N TYR A 39 13.77 -7.78 2.87
CA TYR A 39 12.45 -8.27 2.44
C TYR A 39 12.35 -9.80 2.54
N ILE A 40 13.32 -10.51 1.96
CA ILE A 40 13.40 -11.97 2.02
C ILE A 40 13.46 -12.48 3.47
N TYR A 41 14.22 -11.81 4.32
CA TYR A 41 14.33 -12.15 5.74
C TYR A 41 12.98 -12.00 6.47
N LEU A 42 12.30 -10.87 6.25
CA LEU A 42 11.02 -10.55 6.87
C LEU A 42 9.89 -11.48 6.42
N ASN A 43 9.79 -11.81 5.12
CA ASN A 43 8.80 -12.80 4.65
C ASN A 43 9.08 -14.19 5.24
N GLY A 44 10.35 -14.58 5.34
CA GLY A 44 10.71 -15.80 6.06
C GLY A 44 10.27 -15.78 7.53
N LEU A 45 10.31 -14.61 8.19
CA LEU A 45 9.81 -14.47 9.56
C LEU A 45 8.28 -14.57 9.62
N LYS A 46 7.56 -13.88 8.72
CA LYS A 46 6.10 -13.91 8.59
C LYS A 46 5.56 -15.34 8.51
N GLU A 47 6.20 -16.19 7.70
CA GLU A 47 5.83 -17.60 7.59
C GLU A 47 6.06 -18.42 8.86
N ARG A 48 7.20 -18.18 9.55
CA ARG A 48 7.61 -18.99 10.71
C ARG A 48 6.90 -18.59 11.99
N ASP A 49 6.72 -17.28 12.18
CA ASP A 49 6.15 -16.68 13.37
C ASP A 49 5.44 -15.35 13.00
N PRO A 50 4.18 -15.43 12.55
CA PRO A 50 3.44 -14.24 12.14
C PRO A 50 3.20 -13.28 13.31
N ASN A 51 3.07 -13.78 14.55
CA ASN A 51 2.90 -12.90 15.71
C ASN A 51 4.15 -12.04 15.92
N LEU A 52 5.33 -12.66 15.92
CA LEU A 52 6.59 -11.93 16.07
C LEU A 52 6.86 -10.99 14.88
N PHE A 53 6.52 -11.41 13.65
CA PHE A 53 6.61 -10.55 12.47
C PHE A 53 5.80 -9.27 12.65
N TYR A 54 4.50 -9.40 12.96
CA TYR A 54 3.63 -8.24 13.12
C TYR A 54 3.98 -7.41 14.36
N GLU A 55 4.46 -8.03 15.44
CA GLU A 55 4.96 -7.29 16.60
C GLU A 55 6.17 -6.42 16.25
N VAL A 56 7.15 -6.99 15.53
CA VAL A 56 8.36 -6.25 15.10
C VAL A 56 8.00 -5.16 14.10
N LEU A 57 7.11 -5.44 13.13
CA LEU A 57 6.59 -4.46 12.18
C LEU A 57 5.93 -3.28 12.89
N LEU A 58 4.96 -3.54 13.78
CA LEU A 58 4.21 -2.49 14.47
C LEU A 58 5.11 -1.65 15.39
N GLY A 59 6.12 -2.25 16.02
CA GLY A 59 7.10 -1.55 16.84
C GLY A 59 8.12 -0.72 16.05
N ASN A 60 8.28 -0.95 14.74
CA ASN A 60 9.33 -0.33 13.93
C ASN A 60 8.82 0.06 12.52
N MET A 61 7.59 0.56 12.44
CA MET A 61 6.91 0.81 11.14
C MET A 61 7.71 1.71 10.19
N LEU A 62 8.33 2.78 10.70
CA LEU A 62 9.12 3.70 9.87
C LEU A 62 10.33 3.03 9.20
N GLU A 63 10.93 2.03 9.85
CA GLU A 63 12.06 1.27 9.30
C GLU A 63 11.59 0.14 8.37
N ILE A 64 10.47 -0.51 8.71
CA ILE A 64 10.06 -1.78 8.08
C ILE A 64 9.10 -1.59 6.90
N VAL A 65 8.20 -0.60 6.94
CA VAL A 65 7.24 -0.38 5.85
C VAL A 65 7.94 -0.15 4.50
N PRO A 66 9.01 0.67 4.38
CA PRO A 66 9.72 0.83 3.11
C PRO A 66 10.44 -0.44 2.60
N ILE A 67 10.62 -1.44 3.47
CA ILE A 67 11.20 -2.75 3.11
C ILE A 67 10.11 -3.68 2.59
N LEU A 68 8.94 -3.71 3.24
CA LEU A 68 7.83 -4.60 2.86
C LEU A 68 6.94 -4.04 1.74
N TYR A 69 7.02 -2.74 1.52
CA TYR A 69 6.21 -2.00 0.57
C TYR A 69 7.11 -1.18 -0.36
N THR A 70 6.58 -0.16 -1.02
CA THR A 70 7.39 0.68 -1.91
C THR A 70 8.53 1.39 -1.16
N PRO A 71 9.74 1.46 -1.75
CA PRO A 71 10.10 0.99 -3.08
C PRO A 71 10.50 -0.49 -3.18
N THR A 72 10.92 -1.13 -2.09
CA THR A 72 11.57 -2.46 -2.11
C THR A 72 10.68 -3.59 -2.65
N VAL A 73 9.36 -3.49 -2.45
CA VAL A 73 8.42 -4.47 -3.01
C VAL A 73 8.48 -4.54 -4.55
N GLY A 74 8.79 -3.42 -5.22
CA GLY A 74 9.00 -3.40 -6.67
C GLY A 74 10.19 -4.28 -7.08
N ASP A 75 11.32 -4.15 -6.37
CA ASP A 75 12.50 -4.99 -6.60
C ASP A 75 12.18 -6.48 -6.34
N ALA A 76 11.40 -6.76 -5.30
CA ALA A 76 10.95 -8.10 -4.98
C ALA A 76 10.05 -8.69 -6.07
N CYS A 77 9.13 -7.90 -6.63
CA CYS A 77 8.28 -8.31 -7.76
C CYS A 77 9.13 -8.60 -9.01
N SER A 78 10.06 -7.72 -9.38
CA SER A 78 10.94 -7.94 -10.54
C SER A 78 11.85 -9.17 -10.39
N ASN A 79 12.15 -9.58 -9.15
CA ASN A 79 12.99 -10.74 -8.86
C ASN A 79 12.19 -11.94 -8.31
N TYR A 80 10.86 -11.94 -8.40
CA TYR A 80 10.00 -12.85 -7.62
C TYR A 80 10.34 -14.32 -7.87
N SER A 81 10.50 -14.72 -9.14
CA SER A 81 10.86 -16.10 -9.52
C SER A 81 12.22 -16.56 -8.96
N HIS A 82 13.16 -15.64 -8.72
CA HIS A 82 14.47 -15.96 -8.15
C HIS A 82 14.46 -16.06 -6.62
N ILE A 83 13.57 -15.31 -5.98
CA ILE A 83 13.48 -15.23 -4.51
C ILE A 83 12.36 -16.09 -3.93
N TRP A 84 11.55 -16.73 -4.80
CA TRP A 84 10.42 -17.58 -4.42
C TRP A 84 10.88 -18.75 -3.53
N ARG A 85 10.07 -19.05 -2.51
CA ARG A 85 10.40 -20.09 -1.51
C ARG A 85 9.23 -21.00 -1.19
N ARG A 86 8.05 -20.43 -0.99
CA ARG A 86 6.83 -21.14 -0.61
C ARG A 86 5.60 -20.44 -1.21
N PRO A 87 4.49 -21.17 -1.36
CA PRO A 87 3.22 -20.57 -1.75
C PRO A 87 2.66 -19.69 -0.60
N GLU A 88 2.31 -18.44 -0.89
CA GLU A 88 1.67 -17.50 0.05
C GLU A 88 0.20 -17.17 -0.30
N GLY A 89 -0.25 -17.54 -1.51
CA GLY A 89 -1.58 -17.21 -2.04
C GLY A 89 -2.11 -18.30 -2.96
N LEU A 90 -3.06 -17.93 -3.81
CA LEU A 90 -3.69 -18.80 -4.79
C LEU A 90 -3.43 -18.26 -6.20
N TYR A 91 -3.09 -19.15 -7.13
CA TYR A 91 -2.96 -18.82 -8.54
C TYR A 91 -4.14 -19.43 -9.29
N VAL A 92 -4.95 -18.58 -9.93
CA VAL A 92 -6.03 -19.02 -10.85
C VAL A 92 -5.58 -18.62 -12.25
N THR A 93 -5.40 -19.61 -13.12
CA THR A 93 -4.89 -19.38 -14.47
C THR A 93 -6.02 -19.48 -15.49
N ILE A 94 -5.79 -19.01 -16.72
CA ILE A 94 -6.79 -19.13 -17.80
C ILE A 94 -7.17 -20.59 -18.06
N GLU A 95 -6.25 -21.53 -17.87
CA GLU A 95 -6.49 -22.98 -18.02
C GLU A 95 -7.41 -23.53 -16.94
N SER A 96 -7.63 -22.77 -15.86
CA SER A 96 -8.59 -23.10 -14.81
C SER A 96 -10.02 -22.72 -15.18
N LYS A 97 -10.26 -22.06 -16.33
CA LYS A 97 -11.61 -21.72 -16.80
C LYS A 97 -12.49 -22.96 -16.91
N GLY A 98 -13.70 -22.91 -16.37
CA GLY A 98 -14.61 -24.03 -16.16
C GLY A 98 -14.37 -24.82 -14.86
N HIS A 99 -13.24 -24.59 -14.18
CA HIS A 99 -12.81 -25.29 -12.96
C HIS A 99 -12.32 -24.32 -11.86
N ILE A 100 -12.69 -23.04 -11.93
CA ILE A 100 -12.18 -22.03 -10.99
C ILE A 100 -12.63 -22.36 -9.55
N ARG A 101 -13.87 -22.85 -9.38
CA ARG A 101 -14.44 -23.21 -8.07
C ARG A 101 -13.60 -24.26 -7.36
N GLU A 102 -13.13 -25.28 -8.09
CA GLU A 102 -12.28 -26.34 -7.58
C GLU A 102 -10.95 -25.77 -7.07
N VAL A 103 -10.33 -24.88 -7.83
CA VAL A 103 -9.08 -24.21 -7.43
C VAL A 103 -9.32 -23.38 -6.16
N LEU A 104 -10.37 -22.56 -6.12
CA LEU A 104 -10.69 -21.73 -4.95
C LEU A 104 -10.96 -22.57 -3.69
N ARG A 105 -11.63 -23.73 -3.82
CA ARG A 105 -11.93 -24.65 -2.72
C ARG A 105 -10.69 -25.33 -2.12
N THR A 106 -9.52 -25.21 -2.74
CA THR A 106 -8.25 -25.67 -2.14
C THR A 106 -7.77 -24.76 -1.00
N TRP A 107 -8.27 -23.52 -0.90
CA TRP A 107 -7.89 -22.61 0.17
C TRP A 107 -8.34 -23.17 1.53
N PRO A 108 -7.44 -23.29 2.54
CA PRO A 108 -7.78 -23.96 3.80
C PRO A 108 -8.71 -23.14 4.71
N ALA A 109 -8.76 -21.81 4.58
CA ALA A 109 -9.43 -20.92 5.52
C ALA A 109 -10.73 -20.29 4.98
N GLN A 110 -11.49 -21.00 4.13
CA GLN A 110 -12.64 -20.44 3.39
C GLN A 110 -13.63 -19.67 4.26
N GLN A 111 -14.06 -20.26 5.37
CA GLN A 111 -15.05 -19.65 6.26
C GLN A 111 -14.50 -18.47 7.07
N ALA A 112 -13.17 -18.37 7.22
CA ALA A 112 -12.50 -17.31 7.97
C ALA A 112 -12.04 -16.15 7.07
N SER A 113 -11.87 -16.38 5.77
CA SER A 113 -11.48 -15.36 4.81
C SER A 113 -12.53 -14.24 4.73
N ARG A 114 -12.08 -12.98 4.79
CA ARG A 114 -12.95 -11.79 4.73
C ARG A 114 -12.53 -10.79 3.67
N ILE A 115 -11.30 -10.87 3.19
CA ILE A 115 -10.80 -10.04 2.10
C ILE A 115 -9.84 -10.87 1.23
N ALA A 116 -9.90 -10.68 -0.08
CA ALA A 116 -8.87 -11.12 -1.02
C ALA A 116 -8.38 -9.90 -1.80
N VAL A 117 -7.06 -9.81 -2.00
CA VAL A 117 -6.44 -8.87 -2.94
C VAL A 117 -6.11 -9.65 -4.20
N VAL A 118 -6.62 -9.21 -5.34
CA VAL A 118 -6.57 -9.90 -6.62
C VAL A 118 -5.89 -8.98 -7.63
N THR A 119 -4.97 -9.53 -8.41
CA THR A 119 -4.26 -8.83 -9.48
C THR A 119 -4.09 -9.75 -10.68
N ASP A 120 -4.05 -9.18 -11.89
CA ASP A 120 -3.60 -9.88 -13.10
C ASP A 120 -2.11 -9.61 -13.43
N GLY A 121 -1.45 -8.73 -12.66
CA GLY A 121 -0.05 -8.37 -12.80
C GLY A 121 0.27 -7.50 -14.02
N SER A 122 -0.73 -7.00 -14.73
CA SER A 122 -0.54 -6.24 -15.98
C SER A 122 -0.06 -4.80 -15.76
N ARG A 123 -0.13 -4.30 -14.53
CA ARG A 123 0.33 -2.95 -14.17
C ARG A 123 0.88 -2.90 -12.75
N ILE A 124 1.91 -3.69 -12.45
CA ILE A 124 2.56 -3.64 -11.13
C ILE A 124 3.27 -2.29 -10.96
N LEU A 125 2.74 -1.43 -10.07
CA LEU A 125 3.27 -0.09 -9.83
C LEU A 125 3.44 0.71 -11.15
N GLY A 126 4.63 1.27 -11.39
CA GLY A 126 5.04 1.83 -12.69
C GLY A 126 6.03 0.94 -13.45
N LEU A 127 6.10 -0.34 -13.11
CA LEU A 127 7.03 -1.31 -13.72
C LEU A 127 6.45 -1.98 -14.98
N GLY A 128 5.14 -1.85 -15.20
CA GLY A 128 4.44 -2.44 -16.33
C GLY A 128 3.94 -3.85 -16.04
N ASP A 129 3.81 -4.65 -17.09
CA ASP A 129 3.35 -6.03 -17.02
C ASP A 129 4.48 -6.94 -16.50
N LEU A 130 4.31 -7.45 -15.28
CA LEU A 130 5.20 -8.46 -14.71
C LEU A 130 4.56 -9.84 -14.65
N GLY A 131 3.23 -9.92 -14.82
CA GLY A 131 2.42 -11.13 -14.88
C GLY A 131 2.83 -12.26 -13.93
N ALA A 132 2.59 -13.49 -14.38
CA ALA A 132 3.17 -14.71 -13.82
C ALA A 132 3.80 -15.59 -14.93
N ASN A 133 4.19 -14.96 -16.06
CA ASN A 133 4.47 -15.47 -17.43
C ASN A 133 3.31 -15.14 -18.40
N GLY A 134 3.44 -14.02 -19.13
CA GLY A 134 2.40 -13.48 -20.02
C GLY A 134 2.16 -14.31 -21.29
N LEU A 135 0.98 -14.92 -21.38
CA LEU A 135 0.40 -15.44 -22.62
C LEU A 135 -0.58 -14.41 -23.20
N PRO A 136 -0.52 -14.07 -24.49
CA PRO A 136 -1.50 -13.17 -25.11
C PRO A 136 -2.85 -13.89 -25.27
N ILE A 137 -3.84 -13.51 -24.46
CA ILE A 137 -5.22 -14.00 -24.54
C ILE A 137 -6.11 -12.90 -25.12
N SER A 138 -7.13 -13.26 -25.90
CA SER A 138 -8.10 -12.30 -26.45
C SER A 138 -8.91 -11.63 -25.32
N ILE A 139 -9.26 -10.35 -25.51
CA ILE A 139 -10.00 -9.56 -24.51
C ILE A 139 -11.31 -10.25 -24.09
N ALA A 140 -12.06 -10.81 -25.03
CA ALA A 140 -13.31 -11.52 -24.75
C ALA A 140 -13.09 -12.79 -23.91
N GLY A 141 -12.00 -13.52 -24.12
CA GLY A 141 -11.66 -14.71 -23.34
C GLY A 141 -11.35 -14.37 -21.87
N MET A 142 -10.68 -13.25 -21.63
CA MET A 142 -10.43 -12.75 -20.28
C MET A 142 -11.67 -12.20 -19.60
N ASP A 143 -12.61 -11.63 -20.34
CA ASP A 143 -13.86 -11.14 -19.77
C ASP A 143 -14.73 -12.28 -19.25
N GLU A 144 -14.91 -13.33 -20.05
CA GLU A 144 -15.61 -14.53 -19.60
C GLU A 144 -14.92 -15.18 -18.40
N PHE A 145 -13.58 -15.20 -18.39
CA PHE A 145 -12.80 -15.69 -17.25
C PHE A 145 -13.04 -14.86 -15.99
N MET A 146 -13.01 -13.53 -16.09
CA MET A 146 -13.23 -12.65 -14.94
C MET A 146 -14.67 -12.75 -14.41
N HIS A 147 -15.66 -12.93 -15.28
CA HIS A 147 -17.03 -13.22 -14.87
C HIS A 147 -17.13 -14.53 -14.07
N GLU A 148 -16.56 -15.62 -14.61
CA GLU A 148 -16.53 -16.92 -13.90
C GLU A 148 -15.79 -16.80 -12.57
N PHE A 149 -14.66 -16.09 -12.55
CA PHE A 149 -13.87 -15.85 -11.34
C PHE A 149 -14.67 -15.14 -10.26
N MET A 150 -15.34 -14.03 -10.60
CA MET A 150 -16.13 -13.25 -9.62
C MET A 150 -17.35 -14.03 -9.11
N GLU A 151 -17.99 -14.81 -9.97
CA GLU A 151 -19.08 -15.72 -9.59
C GLU A 151 -18.56 -16.80 -8.62
N ALA A 152 -17.48 -17.49 -8.97
CA ALA A 152 -16.88 -18.54 -8.16
C ALA A 152 -16.37 -18.01 -6.81
N MET A 153 -15.76 -16.82 -6.78
CA MET A 153 -15.33 -16.15 -5.56
C MET A 153 -16.49 -15.90 -4.60
N THR A 154 -17.63 -15.45 -5.13
CA THR A 154 -18.82 -15.16 -4.33
C THR A 154 -19.48 -16.44 -3.81
N GLU A 155 -19.48 -17.51 -4.62
CA GLU A 155 -20.02 -18.81 -4.20
C GLU A 155 -19.17 -19.48 -3.13
N VAL A 156 -17.84 -19.53 -3.33
CA VAL A 156 -16.91 -20.21 -2.42
C VAL A 156 -16.65 -19.37 -1.16
N PHE A 157 -16.64 -18.04 -1.28
CA PHE A 157 -16.37 -17.11 -0.19
C PHE A 157 -17.48 -16.04 -0.06
N PRO A 158 -18.70 -16.41 0.38
CA PRO A 158 -19.88 -15.51 0.35
C PRO A 158 -19.75 -14.26 1.25
N GLN A 159 -18.80 -14.25 2.17
CA GLN A 159 -18.55 -13.12 3.08
C GLN A 159 -17.33 -12.28 2.70
N LEU A 160 -16.64 -12.64 1.63
CA LEU A 160 -15.37 -12.04 1.27
C LEU A 160 -15.55 -10.77 0.45
N LEU A 161 -14.73 -9.77 0.75
CA LEU A 161 -14.54 -8.56 -0.03
C LEU A 161 -13.38 -8.79 -1.02
N VAL A 162 -13.58 -8.48 -2.29
CA VAL A 162 -12.53 -8.51 -3.31
C VAL A 162 -11.96 -7.10 -3.47
N GLN A 163 -10.64 -6.97 -3.36
CA GLN A 163 -9.90 -5.78 -3.73
C GLN A 163 -9.16 -6.09 -5.05
N PHE A 164 -9.45 -5.35 -6.11
CA PHE A 164 -8.62 -5.35 -7.30
C PHE A 164 -7.40 -4.44 -7.10
N GLU A 165 -6.24 -4.92 -7.54
CA GLU A 165 -4.94 -4.28 -7.40
C GLU A 165 -4.14 -4.44 -8.70
N ASP A 166 -3.42 -3.41 -9.13
CA ASP A 166 -2.41 -3.47 -10.19
C ASP A 166 -2.92 -4.04 -11.53
N PHE A 167 -4.21 -3.85 -11.83
CA PHE A 167 -4.77 -4.10 -13.15
C PHE A 167 -4.36 -2.98 -14.13
N SER A 168 -4.23 -3.32 -15.41
CA SER A 168 -4.17 -2.30 -16.46
C SER A 168 -5.35 -1.36 -16.30
N THR A 169 -5.13 -0.06 -16.45
CA THR A 169 -6.14 0.90 -15.97
C THR A 169 -7.46 0.79 -16.73
N ASP A 170 -7.41 0.43 -18.01
CA ASP A 170 -8.62 0.22 -18.79
C ASP A 170 -9.43 -0.97 -18.23
N ASN A 171 -8.75 -2.06 -17.82
CA ASN A 171 -9.39 -3.18 -17.11
C ASN A 171 -9.84 -2.79 -15.70
N ALA A 172 -9.04 -2.02 -14.95
CA ALA A 172 -9.38 -1.59 -13.60
C ALA A 172 -10.71 -0.82 -13.56
N PHE A 173 -10.89 0.16 -14.45
CA PHE A 173 -12.15 0.92 -14.57
C PHE A 173 -13.29 0.04 -15.07
N ARG A 174 -13.06 -0.72 -16.14
CA ARG A 174 -14.09 -1.54 -16.78
C ARG A 174 -14.62 -2.63 -15.86
N TYR A 175 -13.73 -3.41 -15.24
CA TYR A 175 -14.13 -4.47 -14.31
C TYR A 175 -14.78 -3.90 -13.04
N LEU A 176 -14.29 -2.77 -12.53
CA LEU A 176 -14.97 -2.11 -11.42
C LEU A 176 -16.40 -1.71 -11.81
N GLU A 177 -16.60 -1.08 -12.97
CA GLU A 177 -17.92 -0.68 -13.46
C GLU A 177 -18.88 -1.87 -13.61
N VAL A 178 -18.41 -2.99 -14.17
CA VAL A 178 -19.21 -4.20 -14.36
C VAL A 178 -19.58 -4.87 -13.03
N PHE A 179 -18.65 -4.98 -12.08
CA PHE A 179 -18.81 -5.84 -10.91
C PHE A 179 -19.28 -5.13 -9.64
N ARG A 180 -19.02 -3.83 -9.49
CA ARG A 180 -19.25 -3.07 -8.24
C ARG A 180 -20.67 -3.11 -7.67
N ASN A 181 -21.69 -3.26 -8.53
CA ASN A 181 -23.09 -3.28 -8.09
C ASN A 181 -23.61 -4.71 -7.84
N GLN A 182 -22.85 -5.72 -8.25
CA GLN A 182 -23.24 -7.13 -8.18
C GLN A 182 -22.49 -7.88 -7.09
N TYR A 183 -21.25 -7.47 -6.82
CA TYR A 183 -20.33 -8.16 -5.92
C TYR A 183 -19.75 -7.22 -4.87
N ARG A 184 -19.20 -7.81 -3.81
CA ARG A 184 -18.41 -7.11 -2.79
C ARG A 184 -17.03 -6.84 -3.35
N VAL A 185 -16.89 -5.78 -4.14
CA VAL A 185 -15.63 -5.45 -4.81
C VAL A 185 -15.34 -3.96 -4.77
N PHE A 186 -14.07 -3.62 -4.68
CA PHE A 186 -13.53 -2.29 -4.97
C PHE A 186 -12.17 -2.42 -5.63
N ASN A 187 -11.64 -1.33 -6.17
CA ASN A 187 -10.30 -1.28 -6.75
C ASN A 187 -9.47 -0.23 -6.00
N ASP A 188 -8.28 -0.61 -5.54
CA ASP A 188 -7.43 0.29 -4.73
C ASP A 188 -6.84 1.44 -5.54
N ASP A 189 -6.45 1.20 -6.79
CA ASP A 189 -5.92 2.22 -7.70
C ASP A 189 -6.94 3.32 -8.04
N VAL A 190 -8.24 3.04 -7.83
CA VAL A 190 -9.36 3.97 -8.02
C VAL A 190 -9.82 4.59 -6.69
N CYS A 191 -9.16 4.32 -5.55
CA CYS A 191 -9.47 4.90 -4.24
C CYS A 191 -8.46 6.01 -3.86
N SER A 192 -8.89 7.29 -3.91
CA SER A 192 -7.93 8.41 -3.97
C SER A 192 -7.37 8.88 -2.62
N VAL A 193 -6.23 8.34 -2.22
CA VAL A 193 -5.35 9.01 -1.24
C VAL A 193 -4.93 10.42 -1.72
N VAL A 194 -4.87 10.63 -3.03
CA VAL A 194 -4.52 11.92 -3.64
C VAL A 194 -5.56 12.98 -3.30
N LEU A 195 -6.86 12.65 -3.41
CA LEU A 195 -7.95 13.55 -3.01
C LEU A 195 -7.80 14.00 -1.56
N SER A 196 -7.47 13.07 -0.66
CA SER A 196 -7.27 13.36 0.76
C SER A 196 -6.15 14.36 1.02
N GLY A 197 -4.96 14.11 0.45
CA GLY A 197 -3.84 15.04 0.58
C GLY A 197 -4.11 16.37 -0.08
N PHE A 198 -4.80 16.35 -1.23
CA PHE A 198 -5.17 17.56 -1.95
C PHE A 198 -6.12 18.45 -1.13
N PHE A 199 -7.09 17.89 -0.40
CA PHE A 199 -7.93 18.67 0.51
C PHE A 199 -7.11 19.50 1.50
N ASN A 200 -6.12 18.88 2.14
CA ASN A 200 -5.27 19.56 3.13
C ASN A 200 -4.30 20.54 2.45
N ALA A 201 -3.69 20.14 1.33
CA ALA A 201 -2.77 20.99 0.56
C ALA A 201 -3.48 22.24 0.02
N ALA A 202 -4.67 22.09 -0.55
CA ALA A 202 -5.50 23.17 -1.09
C ALA A 202 -5.92 24.15 0.01
N ARG A 203 -6.32 23.68 1.19
CA ARG A 203 -6.62 24.54 2.35
C ARG A 203 -5.41 25.37 2.77
N LEU A 204 -4.24 24.75 2.88
CA LEU A 204 -2.99 25.44 3.23
C LEU A 204 -2.57 26.45 2.15
N SER A 205 -2.70 26.08 0.88
CA SER A 205 -2.38 26.93 -0.27
C SER A 205 -3.31 28.15 -0.35
N ALA A 206 -4.62 27.91 -0.27
CA ALA A 206 -5.65 28.95 -0.29
C ALA A 206 -5.52 29.92 0.90
N ALA A 207 -5.30 29.40 2.12
CA ALA A 207 -5.08 30.23 3.30
C ALA A 207 -3.83 31.12 3.17
N ALA A 208 -2.74 30.59 2.60
CA ALA A 208 -1.52 31.37 2.36
C ALA A 208 -1.69 32.44 1.27
N ALA A 209 -2.60 32.23 0.31
CA ALA A 209 -2.90 33.16 -0.77
C ALA A 209 -4.02 34.17 -0.41
N GLY A 210 -4.79 33.90 0.65
CA GLY A 210 -5.98 34.69 0.98
C GLY A 210 -7.13 34.50 -0.02
N THR A 211 -7.20 33.34 -0.67
CA THR A 211 -8.20 33.02 -1.71
C THR A 211 -9.13 31.90 -1.27
N PRO A 212 -10.32 31.76 -1.89
CA PRO A 212 -11.15 30.57 -1.76
C PRO A 212 -10.43 29.28 -2.20
N VAL A 213 -10.80 28.14 -1.61
CA VAL A 213 -10.29 26.82 -2.04
C VAL A 213 -10.77 26.43 -3.44
N THR A 214 -11.87 27.04 -3.91
CA THR A 214 -12.41 26.85 -5.26
C THR A 214 -11.58 27.55 -6.34
N ASP A 215 -10.62 28.40 -5.97
CA ASP A 215 -9.71 29.08 -6.91
C ASP A 215 -8.52 28.23 -7.35
N GLN A 216 -8.38 27.04 -6.79
CA GLN A 216 -7.31 26.12 -7.16
C GLN A 216 -7.37 25.77 -8.66
N ARG A 217 -6.20 25.72 -9.30
CA ARG A 217 -6.01 25.32 -10.69
C ARG A 217 -5.02 24.16 -10.73
N ILE A 218 -5.50 22.99 -11.15
CA ILE A 218 -4.75 21.73 -11.06
C ILE A 218 -4.19 21.38 -12.44
N LEU A 219 -2.87 21.27 -12.53
CA LEU A 219 -2.18 20.79 -13.73
C LEU A 219 -1.65 19.37 -13.49
N PHE A 220 -2.14 18.43 -14.29
CA PHE A 220 -1.65 17.05 -14.33
C PHE A 220 -0.58 16.90 -15.41
N PHE A 221 0.60 16.45 -15.01
CA PHE A 221 1.65 16.00 -15.90
C PHE A 221 1.61 14.47 -15.99
N GLY A 222 1.08 13.97 -17.11
CA GLY A 222 0.73 12.56 -17.28
C GLY A 222 -0.78 12.40 -17.44
N ALA A 223 -1.22 12.20 -18.68
CA ALA A 223 -2.63 12.00 -19.04
C ALA A 223 -2.91 10.57 -19.54
N GLY A 224 -2.15 9.59 -19.06
CA GLY A 224 -2.54 8.19 -19.18
C GLY A 224 -3.79 7.92 -18.34
N SER A 225 -4.36 6.72 -18.47
CA SER A 225 -5.61 6.36 -17.80
C SER A 225 -5.56 6.58 -16.27
N ALA A 226 -4.42 6.34 -15.60
CA ALA A 226 -4.26 6.60 -14.16
C ALA A 226 -4.29 8.11 -13.83
N GLY A 227 -3.58 8.93 -14.59
CA GLY A 227 -3.59 10.39 -14.46
C GLY A 227 -4.99 10.98 -14.63
N ILE A 228 -5.71 10.52 -15.67
CA ILE A 228 -7.11 10.90 -15.90
C ILE A 228 -8.02 10.39 -14.77
N GLY A 229 -7.80 9.17 -14.27
CA GLY A 229 -8.54 8.60 -13.14
C GLY A 229 -8.46 9.47 -11.90
N VAL A 230 -7.24 9.85 -11.50
CA VAL A 230 -7.01 10.76 -10.37
C VAL A 230 -7.60 12.15 -10.64
N ALA A 231 -7.48 12.67 -11.86
CA ALA A 231 -8.10 13.94 -12.23
C ALA A 231 -9.63 13.91 -12.09
N LYS A 232 -10.30 12.81 -12.49
CA LYS A 232 -11.75 12.63 -12.29
C LYS A 232 -12.12 12.60 -10.82
N GLN A 233 -11.32 11.93 -9.97
CA GLN A 233 -11.55 11.92 -8.52
C GLN A 233 -11.40 13.32 -7.90
N LEU A 234 -10.47 14.15 -8.40
CA LEU A 234 -10.32 15.52 -7.93
C LEU A 234 -11.46 16.46 -8.35
N LEU A 235 -12.38 16.04 -9.21
CA LEU A 235 -13.64 16.78 -9.40
C LEU A 235 -14.44 16.82 -8.10
N SER A 236 -14.45 15.73 -7.33
CA SER A 236 -15.14 15.65 -6.03
C SER A 236 -14.66 16.72 -5.06
N PHE A 237 -13.38 17.13 -5.14
CA PHE A 237 -12.92 18.26 -4.36
C PHE A 237 -13.81 19.47 -4.67
N PHE A 238 -13.86 19.95 -5.89
CA PHE A 238 -14.63 21.15 -6.23
C PHE A 238 -16.15 21.01 -6.03
N THR A 239 -16.74 19.85 -6.39
CA THR A 239 -18.18 19.66 -6.29
C THR A 239 -18.66 19.60 -4.84
N LEU A 240 -17.84 19.09 -3.91
CA LEU A 240 -18.12 19.16 -2.47
C LEU A 240 -18.07 20.60 -1.92
N GLN A 241 -17.51 21.56 -2.66
CA GLN A 241 -17.60 23.00 -2.36
C GLN A 241 -18.74 23.71 -3.11
N GLY A 242 -19.56 22.97 -3.86
CA GLY A 242 -20.75 23.50 -4.54
C GLY A 242 -20.55 23.89 -6.01
N LEU A 243 -19.39 23.61 -6.61
CA LEU A 243 -19.21 23.79 -8.06
C LEU A 243 -19.94 22.71 -8.85
N SER A 244 -20.40 23.06 -10.06
CA SER A 244 -20.85 22.07 -11.03
C SER A 244 -19.70 21.20 -11.54
N VAL A 245 -20.02 20.08 -12.20
CA VAL A 245 -19.01 19.20 -12.80
C VAL A 245 -18.22 19.94 -13.89
N GLU A 246 -18.91 20.78 -14.66
CA GLU A 246 -18.32 21.60 -15.73
C GLU A 246 -17.37 22.65 -15.15
N GLU A 247 -17.76 23.33 -14.08
CA GLU A 247 -16.92 24.29 -13.36
C GLU A 247 -15.69 23.59 -12.74
N ALA A 248 -15.89 22.45 -12.10
CA ALA A 248 -14.81 21.63 -11.54
C ALA A 248 -13.83 21.18 -12.63
N LYS A 249 -14.35 20.69 -13.76
CA LYS A 249 -13.55 20.29 -14.93
C LYS A 249 -12.76 21.47 -15.48
N ALA A 250 -13.34 22.67 -15.51
CA ALA A 250 -12.65 23.87 -15.97
C ALA A 250 -11.42 24.22 -15.11
N ARG A 251 -11.35 23.76 -13.85
CA ARG A 251 -10.19 23.94 -12.94
C ARG A 251 -9.08 22.91 -13.13
N ILE A 252 -9.21 21.98 -14.07
CA ILE A 252 -8.24 20.90 -14.29
C ILE A 252 -7.69 20.95 -15.72
N TRP A 253 -6.38 20.85 -15.83
CA TRP A 253 -5.63 20.76 -17.09
C TRP A 253 -4.79 19.49 -17.08
N THR A 254 -4.64 18.86 -18.24
CA THR A 254 -3.89 17.60 -18.40
C THR A 254 -2.89 17.73 -19.54
N VAL A 255 -1.69 17.19 -19.31
CA VAL A 255 -0.55 17.21 -20.24
C VAL A 255 -0.10 15.79 -20.52
N ASP A 256 0.20 15.47 -21.77
CA ASP A 256 0.86 14.24 -22.17
C ASP A 256 2.19 14.51 -22.90
N SER A 257 2.79 13.48 -23.48
CA SER A 257 4.07 13.59 -24.21
C SER A 257 4.04 14.57 -25.39
N LYS A 258 2.86 15.01 -25.85
CA LYS A 258 2.72 16.01 -26.92
C LYS A 258 2.31 17.40 -26.40
N GLY A 259 2.28 17.59 -25.08
CA GLY A 259 1.90 18.87 -24.46
C GLY A 259 0.48 18.90 -23.92
N LEU A 260 -0.07 20.11 -23.79
CA LEU A 260 -1.43 20.35 -23.29
C LEU A 260 -2.47 19.58 -24.13
N ILE A 261 -3.47 19.01 -23.47
CA ILE A 261 -4.57 18.33 -24.14
C ILE A 261 -5.68 19.32 -24.47
N THR A 262 -5.89 19.52 -25.77
CA THR A 262 -6.95 20.36 -26.36
C THR A 262 -7.86 19.51 -27.25
N ALA A 263 -9.09 19.96 -27.45
CA ALA A 263 -10.12 19.20 -28.17
C ALA A 263 -9.87 19.07 -29.69
N ASP A 264 -9.06 19.96 -30.27
CA ASP A 264 -8.68 20.01 -31.68
C ASP A 264 -7.53 19.03 -32.04
N ARG A 265 -6.86 18.45 -31.04
CA ARG A 265 -5.77 17.48 -31.26
C ARG A 265 -6.28 16.20 -31.94
N LYS A 266 -5.70 15.89 -33.10
CA LYS A 266 -6.00 14.66 -33.86
C LYS A 266 -5.50 13.40 -33.14
N GLY A 267 -6.29 12.33 -33.19
CA GLY A 267 -5.92 11.01 -32.66
C GLY A 267 -5.91 10.93 -31.13
N LEU A 268 -6.70 11.77 -30.45
CA LEU A 268 -6.79 11.76 -28.99
C LEU A 268 -7.50 10.48 -28.50
N GLN A 269 -6.87 9.77 -27.56
CA GLN A 269 -7.49 8.59 -26.93
C GLN A 269 -8.77 8.97 -26.18
N GLU A 270 -9.76 8.06 -26.15
CA GLU A 270 -11.09 8.32 -25.58
C GLU A 270 -11.04 8.83 -24.14
N HIS A 271 -10.23 8.20 -23.28
CA HIS A 271 -10.09 8.60 -21.88
C HIS A 271 -9.60 10.05 -21.70
N LYS A 272 -8.84 10.60 -22.64
CA LYS A 272 -8.31 11.98 -22.55
C LYS A 272 -9.34 13.04 -22.94
N LYS A 273 -10.34 12.69 -23.75
CA LYS A 273 -11.35 13.63 -24.26
C LYS A 273 -12.11 14.32 -23.13
N PHE A 274 -12.33 13.62 -22.01
CA PHE A 274 -13.04 14.17 -20.87
C PHE A 274 -12.40 15.47 -20.33
N PHE A 275 -11.07 15.60 -20.32
CA PHE A 275 -10.37 16.80 -19.84
C PHE A 275 -9.77 17.66 -20.96
N ALA A 276 -10.10 17.38 -22.21
CA ALA A 276 -9.60 18.16 -23.33
C ALA A 276 -10.14 19.60 -23.28
N ARG A 277 -9.22 20.58 -23.37
CA ARG A 277 -9.55 22.00 -23.34
C ARG A 277 -10.21 22.44 -24.64
N THR A 278 -11.31 23.19 -24.51
CA THR A 278 -12.04 23.83 -25.61
C THR A 278 -11.87 25.34 -25.60
N ASP A 279 -11.20 25.87 -24.58
CA ASP A 279 -11.04 27.30 -24.28
C ASP A 279 -9.61 27.80 -24.56
N TYR A 280 -8.83 27.04 -25.33
CA TYR A 280 -7.49 27.40 -25.78
C TYR A 280 -7.40 27.31 -27.30
N ASP A 281 -7.08 28.44 -27.94
CA ASP A 281 -6.98 28.61 -29.40
C ASP A 281 -5.56 29.01 -29.86
N GLY A 282 -4.60 29.06 -28.93
CA GLY A 282 -3.21 29.40 -29.19
C GLY A 282 -2.39 28.27 -29.83
N PRO A 283 -1.10 28.50 -30.13
CA PRO A 283 -0.21 27.49 -30.67
C PRO A 283 -0.02 26.33 -29.68
N ALA A 284 0.27 25.12 -30.19
CA ALA A 284 0.46 23.94 -29.34
C ALA A 284 1.51 24.17 -28.24
N LEU A 285 1.09 24.11 -26.96
CA LEU A 285 1.96 24.22 -25.80
C LEU A 285 2.61 22.86 -25.51
N THR A 286 3.82 22.66 -26.02
CA THR A 286 4.54 21.38 -25.96
C THR A 286 5.48 21.24 -24.76
N LYS A 287 5.99 22.36 -24.22
CA LYS A 287 6.86 22.36 -23.03
C LYS A 287 6.03 22.61 -21.76
N LEU A 288 6.41 21.95 -20.68
CA LEU A 288 5.69 22.06 -19.40
C LEU A 288 5.72 23.49 -18.86
N GLU A 289 6.84 24.19 -18.99
CA GLU A 289 7.03 25.57 -18.55
C GLU A 289 6.08 26.55 -19.27
N ASP A 290 5.85 26.33 -20.57
CA ASP A 290 4.92 27.14 -21.37
C ASP A 290 3.47 26.89 -20.93
N VAL A 291 3.13 25.63 -20.63
CA VAL A 291 1.82 25.27 -20.07
C VAL A 291 1.63 25.91 -18.69
N ILE A 292 2.65 25.87 -17.82
CA ILE A 292 2.60 26.53 -16.50
C ILE A 292 2.44 28.04 -16.65
N ALA A 293 3.12 28.66 -17.60
CA ALA A 293 3.00 30.10 -17.86
C ALA A 293 1.59 30.49 -18.31
N HIS A 294 0.95 29.65 -19.12
CA HIS A 294 -0.42 29.85 -19.58
C HIS A 294 -1.46 29.59 -18.48
N VAL A 295 -1.44 28.40 -17.86
CA VAL A 295 -2.44 27.94 -16.88
C VAL A 295 -2.29 28.66 -15.53
N LYS A 296 -1.06 29.04 -15.19
CA LYS A 296 -0.68 29.55 -13.86
C LYS A 296 -1.20 28.64 -12.74
N PRO A 297 -0.90 27.33 -12.75
CA PRO A 297 -1.51 26.39 -11.82
C PRO A 297 -1.10 26.67 -10.37
N THR A 298 -2.00 26.36 -9.44
CA THR A 298 -1.72 26.36 -8.00
C THR A 298 -1.22 25.00 -7.53
N ALA A 299 -1.55 23.94 -8.27
CA ALA A 299 -1.14 22.58 -8.02
C ALA A 299 -0.59 21.89 -9.26
N LEU A 300 0.52 21.18 -9.11
CA LEU A 300 1.17 20.38 -10.13
C LEU A 300 1.27 18.92 -9.65
N LEU A 301 0.58 18.01 -10.34
CA LEU A 301 0.51 16.59 -10.01
C LEU A 301 1.21 15.77 -11.09
N GLY A 302 2.18 14.93 -10.71
CA GLY A 302 2.97 14.08 -11.60
C GLY A 302 2.50 12.64 -11.56
N LEU A 303 2.01 12.13 -12.69
CA LEU A 303 1.54 10.75 -12.91
C LEU A 303 2.04 10.28 -14.28
N SER A 304 3.28 10.66 -14.62
CA SER A 304 3.87 10.52 -15.95
C SER A 304 4.86 9.35 -16.07
N THR A 305 5.39 8.87 -14.95
CA THR A 305 6.56 7.97 -14.87
C THR A 305 7.83 8.52 -15.53
N VAL A 306 7.90 9.85 -15.75
CA VAL A 306 9.07 10.53 -16.31
C VAL A 306 9.89 11.11 -15.16
N ARG A 307 11.00 10.43 -14.85
CA ARG A 307 11.96 10.86 -13.84
C ARG A 307 12.47 12.29 -14.13
N ASN A 308 12.52 13.12 -13.08
CA ASN A 308 13.04 14.50 -13.15
C ASN A 308 12.29 15.43 -14.10
N ALA A 309 11.03 15.12 -14.43
CA ALA A 309 10.20 16.00 -15.25
C ALA A 309 9.92 17.35 -14.55
N PHE A 310 9.84 17.38 -13.22
CA PHE A 310 9.69 18.61 -12.45
C PHE A 310 11.07 19.17 -12.13
N THR A 311 11.71 19.73 -13.15
CA THR A 311 13.02 20.35 -13.07
C THR A 311 13.05 21.51 -12.06
N GLU A 312 14.25 21.96 -11.66
CA GLU A 312 14.42 23.14 -10.81
C GLU A 312 13.67 24.37 -11.38
N ASN A 313 13.71 24.58 -12.70
CA ASN A 313 13.00 25.68 -13.35
C ASN A 313 11.49 25.56 -13.18
N VAL A 314 10.93 24.36 -13.35
CA VAL A 314 9.50 24.08 -13.14
C VAL A 314 9.09 24.38 -11.70
N VAL A 315 9.86 23.88 -10.72
CA VAL A 315 9.55 24.10 -9.29
C VAL A 315 9.69 25.58 -8.90
N ARG A 316 10.71 26.28 -9.41
CA ARG A 316 10.88 27.73 -9.21
C ARG A 316 9.76 28.53 -9.85
N GLN A 317 9.31 28.14 -11.04
CA GLN A 317 8.18 28.78 -11.71
C GLN A 317 6.89 28.62 -10.89
N MET A 318 6.57 27.40 -10.42
CA MET A 318 5.46 27.15 -9.49
C MET A 318 5.55 28.01 -8.23
N SER A 319 6.75 28.13 -7.66
CA SER A 319 7.01 28.92 -6.44
C SER A 319 6.95 30.44 -6.67
N SER A 320 7.19 30.90 -7.89
CA SER A 320 7.05 32.32 -8.27
C SER A 320 5.59 32.74 -8.46
N LEU A 321 4.75 31.80 -8.89
CA LEU A 321 3.32 32.02 -9.14
C LEU A 321 2.45 31.89 -7.88
N ASN A 322 2.92 31.14 -6.88
CA ASN A 322 2.12 30.77 -5.72
C ASN A 322 2.91 31.01 -4.42
N THR A 323 2.28 31.65 -3.44
CA THR A 323 2.84 31.80 -2.08
C THR A 323 3.16 30.44 -1.44
N ARG A 324 2.32 29.45 -1.74
CA ARG A 324 2.49 28.05 -1.31
C ARG A 324 2.05 27.12 -2.45
N PRO A 325 2.98 26.73 -3.36
CA PRO A 325 2.65 25.82 -4.45
C PRO A 325 2.38 24.41 -3.92
N ILE A 326 1.48 23.69 -4.58
CA ILE A 326 1.23 22.26 -4.33
C ILE A 326 1.97 21.47 -5.40
N ILE A 327 2.88 20.58 -4.99
CA ILE A 327 3.65 19.73 -5.91
C ILE A 327 3.57 18.29 -5.41
N PHE A 328 2.90 17.43 -6.18
CA PHE A 328 2.66 16.03 -5.85
C PHE A 328 3.32 15.15 -6.92
N PRO A 329 4.56 14.68 -6.70
CA PRO A 329 5.22 13.76 -7.62
C PRO A 329 4.85 12.32 -7.23
N LEU A 330 3.82 11.77 -7.89
CA LEU A 330 3.12 10.56 -7.45
C LEU A 330 3.57 9.29 -8.19
N SER A 331 4.44 9.42 -9.20
CA SER A 331 4.95 8.25 -9.93
C SER A 331 5.77 7.32 -9.02
N ASN A 332 5.47 6.03 -9.10
CA ASN A 332 6.17 4.96 -8.40
C ASN A 332 6.82 3.99 -9.40
N PRO A 333 7.91 3.29 -9.04
CA PRO A 333 8.71 3.46 -7.82
C PRO A 333 9.44 4.82 -7.77
N VAL A 334 10.12 5.12 -6.66
CA VAL A 334 10.83 6.40 -6.44
C VAL A 334 11.79 6.76 -7.60
N SER A 335 12.37 5.78 -8.28
CA SER A 335 13.24 6.00 -9.45
C SER A 335 12.53 6.63 -10.65
N LEU A 336 11.20 6.63 -10.69
CA LEU A 336 10.35 7.25 -11.72
C LEU A 336 9.64 8.53 -11.23
N CYS A 337 9.90 8.94 -9.99
CA CYS A 337 9.28 10.11 -9.38
C CYS A 337 9.70 11.41 -10.08
N GLU A 338 8.75 12.31 -10.33
CA GLU A 338 8.97 13.53 -11.13
C GLU A 338 9.98 14.52 -10.53
N VAL A 339 10.12 14.54 -9.19
CA VAL A 339 11.13 15.32 -8.46
C VAL A 339 11.39 14.71 -7.09
N ASP A 340 12.64 14.73 -6.65
CA ASP A 340 12.99 14.34 -5.28
C ASP A 340 12.62 15.43 -4.27
N TYR A 341 12.31 15.01 -3.05
CA TYR A 341 12.04 15.93 -1.95
C TYR A 341 13.15 16.98 -1.76
N GLU A 342 14.42 16.54 -1.75
CA GLU A 342 15.55 17.46 -1.54
C GLU A 342 15.67 18.50 -2.65
N ASP A 343 15.42 18.12 -3.90
CA ASP A 343 15.48 19.02 -5.04
C ASP A 343 14.29 20.01 -5.05
N ALA A 344 13.11 19.55 -4.64
CA ALA A 344 11.96 20.42 -4.42
C ALA A 344 12.26 21.48 -3.34
N ILE A 345 12.85 21.09 -2.20
CA ILE A 345 13.14 22.00 -1.08
C ILE A 345 14.25 23.01 -1.40
N LYS A 346 15.26 22.65 -2.21
CA LYS A 346 16.27 23.63 -2.69
C LYS A 346 15.63 24.82 -3.40
N CYS A 347 14.46 24.62 -4.00
CA CYS A 347 13.72 25.66 -4.71
C CYS A 347 12.83 26.53 -3.79
N THR A 348 12.56 26.12 -2.54
CA THR A 348 11.59 26.77 -1.63
C THR A 348 12.19 27.81 -0.66
N LYS A 349 13.37 28.36 -0.97
CA LYS A 349 14.07 29.37 -0.14
C LYS A 349 14.35 28.91 1.31
N GLY A 350 14.66 27.62 1.49
CA GLY A 350 15.12 27.08 2.79
C GLY A 350 14.02 26.78 3.82
N LYS A 351 12.74 26.79 3.42
CA LYS A 351 11.66 26.29 4.29
C LYS A 351 11.60 24.77 4.22
N HIS A 352 11.95 24.11 5.31
CA HIS A 352 11.85 22.66 5.46
C HIS A 352 10.45 22.26 5.93
N TYR A 353 9.82 21.34 5.21
CA TYR A 353 8.54 20.73 5.57
C TYR A 353 8.70 19.22 5.67
N GLU A 354 8.12 18.57 6.66
CA GLU A 354 8.08 17.11 6.72
C GLU A 354 7.27 16.58 5.52
N PRO A 355 7.85 15.73 4.64
CA PRO A 355 7.13 15.22 3.48
C PRO A 355 6.08 14.19 3.90
N GLY A 356 4.86 14.34 3.38
CA GLY A 356 3.83 13.33 3.48
C GLY A 356 3.93 12.32 2.35
N GLN A 357 3.52 11.08 2.60
CA GLN A 357 3.45 10.03 1.58
C GLN A 357 1.99 9.79 1.20
N GLY A 358 1.60 10.27 0.01
CA GLY A 358 0.27 10.04 -0.55
C GLY A 358 0.13 8.63 -1.13
N ASN A 359 0.06 7.63 -0.25
CA ASN A 359 -0.05 6.23 -0.66
C ASN A 359 -1.32 5.54 -0.11
N ASN A 360 -1.89 4.65 -0.92
CA ASN A 360 -3.14 3.97 -0.65
C ASN A 360 -3.15 3.13 0.64
N MET A 361 -1.97 2.81 1.21
CA MET A 361 -1.85 2.18 2.53
C MET A 361 -2.67 2.86 3.62
N TYR A 362 -2.95 4.16 3.51
CA TYR A 362 -3.81 4.86 4.45
C TYR A 362 -5.30 4.52 4.30
N ILE A 363 -5.75 4.17 3.09
CA ILE A 363 -7.17 4.10 2.72
C ILE A 363 -7.70 2.66 2.74
N PHE A 364 -7.11 1.74 1.98
CA PHE A 364 -7.68 0.39 1.80
C PHE A 364 -7.87 -0.39 3.11
N PRO A 365 -7.01 -0.29 4.15
CA PRO A 365 -7.26 -1.03 5.38
C PRO A 365 -8.55 -0.56 6.08
N GLY A 366 -8.86 0.74 5.98
CA GLY A 366 -10.07 1.33 6.54
C GLY A 366 -11.32 0.97 5.72
N ILE A 367 -11.23 1.01 4.39
CA ILE A 367 -12.32 0.55 3.49
C ILE A 367 -12.63 -0.92 3.73
N GLY A 368 -11.61 -1.77 3.76
CA GLY A 368 -11.74 -3.20 4.02
C GLY A 368 -12.38 -3.47 5.39
N LEU A 369 -11.81 -2.91 6.46
CA LEU A 369 -12.32 -3.09 7.82
C LEU A 369 -13.76 -2.58 7.97
N GLY A 370 -14.05 -1.38 7.47
CA GLY A 370 -15.40 -0.79 7.52
C GLY A 370 -16.43 -1.62 6.78
N SER A 371 -16.12 -2.05 5.55
CA SER A 371 -17.01 -2.87 4.72
C SER A 371 -17.28 -4.25 5.34
N ILE A 372 -16.23 -4.89 5.89
CA ILE A 372 -16.36 -6.19 6.58
C ILE A 372 -17.23 -6.06 7.83
N LEU A 373 -16.97 -5.06 8.68
CA LEU A 373 -17.73 -4.87 9.92
C LEU A 373 -19.19 -4.46 9.65
N ALA A 374 -19.43 -3.59 8.67
CA ALA A 374 -20.77 -3.22 8.21
C ALA A 374 -21.55 -4.39 7.59
N LYS A 375 -20.84 -5.46 7.20
CA LYS A 375 -21.36 -6.50 6.30
C LYS A 375 -21.97 -5.85 5.06
N ALA A 376 -21.21 -4.98 4.41
CA ALA A 376 -21.69 -4.26 3.25
C ALA A 376 -22.00 -5.24 2.10
N ARG A 377 -23.15 -5.06 1.43
CA ARG A 377 -23.53 -5.87 0.26
C ARG A 377 -22.63 -5.62 -0.95
N HIS A 378 -22.16 -4.39 -1.11
CA HIS A 378 -21.16 -3.95 -2.07
C HIS A 378 -20.53 -2.64 -1.59
N VAL A 379 -19.42 -2.22 -2.19
CA VAL A 379 -18.74 -0.96 -1.87
C VAL A 379 -19.24 0.13 -2.83
N THR A 380 -19.78 1.23 -2.30
CA THR A 380 -20.30 2.35 -3.10
C THR A 380 -19.24 3.42 -3.35
N ASP A 381 -19.47 4.32 -4.32
CA ASP A 381 -18.60 5.49 -4.51
C ASP A 381 -18.59 6.38 -3.27
N SER A 382 -19.73 6.52 -2.60
CA SER A 382 -19.81 7.33 -1.37
C SER A 382 -18.93 6.73 -0.26
N MET A 383 -18.86 5.40 -0.12
CA MET A 383 -17.96 4.77 0.84
C MET A 383 -16.48 5.11 0.57
N VAL A 384 -16.04 5.07 -0.69
CA VAL A 384 -14.66 5.41 -1.10
C VAL A 384 -14.38 6.90 -0.92
N GLU A 385 -15.32 7.76 -1.28
CA GLU A 385 -15.21 9.21 -1.12
C GLU A 385 -15.13 9.59 0.37
N GLN A 386 -16.00 9.04 1.21
CA GLN A 386 -15.98 9.28 2.65
C GLN A 386 -14.71 8.74 3.31
N ALA A 387 -14.11 7.67 2.80
CA ALA A 387 -12.79 7.22 3.26
C ALA A 387 -11.71 8.28 3.01
N SER A 388 -11.73 8.92 1.83
CA SER A 388 -10.77 9.98 1.46
C SER A 388 -10.95 11.23 2.31
N ILE A 389 -12.21 11.63 2.56
CA ILE A 389 -12.56 12.76 3.44
C ILE A 389 -12.14 12.48 4.88
N ALA A 390 -12.40 11.27 5.39
CA ALA A 390 -12.00 10.86 6.73
C ALA A 390 -10.48 10.88 6.93
N LEU A 391 -9.72 10.41 5.94
CA LEU A 391 -8.26 10.54 5.97
C LEU A 391 -7.83 12.01 6.04
N ALA A 392 -8.46 12.89 5.25
CA ALA A 392 -8.10 14.31 5.22
C ALA A 392 -8.37 14.97 6.58
N GLY A 393 -9.46 14.58 7.25
CA GLY A 393 -9.85 15.06 8.57
C GLY A 393 -9.09 14.44 9.75
N SER A 394 -8.24 13.42 9.53
CA SER A 394 -7.61 12.62 10.60
C SER A 394 -6.35 13.24 11.24
N LEU A 395 -5.92 14.42 10.75
CA LEU A 395 -4.77 15.15 11.28
C LEU A 395 -5.03 15.63 12.72
N THR A 396 -4.06 15.38 13.59
CA THR A 396 -4.01 15.97 14.95
C THR A 396 -3.66 17.45 14.89
N GLU A 397 -3.90 18.17 15.98
CA GLU A 397 -3.48 19.57 16.11
C GLU A 397 -1.96 19.74 15.92
N GLY A 398 -1.15 18.79 16.40
CA GLY A 398 0.30 18.81 16.18
C GLY A 398 0.69 18.65 14.71
N GLU A 399 0.03 17.75 13.98
CA GLU A 399 0.28 17.56 12.54
C GLU A 399 -0.24 18.73 11.70
N LYS A 400 -1.38 19.33 12.08
CA LYS A 400 -1.87 20.58 11.47
C LYS A 400 -0.91 21.74 11.70
N ALA A 401 -0.38 21.88 12.92
CA ALA A 401 0.62 22.89 13.24
C ALA A 401 1.93 22.68 12.47
N ALA A 402 2.32 21.42 12.26
CA ALA A 402 3.43 21.04 11.37
C ALA A 402 3.09 21.17 9.87
N GLN A 403 1.86 21.56 9.53
CA GLN A 403 1.36 21.78 8.18
C GLN A 403 1.47 20.53 7.28
N LEU A 404 1.29 19.34 7.88
CA LEU A 404 1.26 18.10 7.13
C LEU A 404 0.00 18.01 6.28
N VAL A 405 0.11 17.37 5.12
CA VAL A 405 -1.03 17.08 4.25
C VAL A 405 -1.58 15.67 4.46
N TYR A 406 -0.77 14.79 5.05
CA TYR A 406 -1.12 13.43 5.47
C TYR A 406 -0.73 13.22 6.94
N PRO A 407 -1.46 12.38 7.70
CA PRO A 407 -1.08 12.06 9.06
C PRO A 407 0.21 11.22 9.11
N ARG A 408 0.87 11.18 10.27
CA ARG A 408 2.09 10.39 10.43
C ARG A 408 1.81 8.89 10.40
N LEU A 409 2.66 8.15 9.69
CA LEU A 409 2.51 6.70 9.45
C LEU A 409 2.36 5.87 10.73
N VAL A 410 2.99 6.28 11.83
CA VAL A 410 2.89 5.57 13.12
C VAL A 410 1.46 5.49 13.67
N ARG A 411 0.54 6.33 13.18
CA ARG A 411 -0.88 6.34 13.55
C ARG A 411 -1.77 5.54 12.60
N ILE A 412 -1.20 4.85 11.60
CA ILE A 412 -1.96 4.22 10.51
C ILE A 412 -3.11 3.34 10.99
N ARG A 413 -2.95 2.61 12.09
CA ARG A 413 -4.02 1.79 12.68
C ARG A 413 -5.18 2.60 13.23
N ASP A 414 -4.90 3.70 13.91
CA ASP A 414 -5.93 4.60 14.43
C ASP A 414 -6.66 5.30 13.28
N ILE A 415 -5.93 5.69 12.25
CA ILE A 415 -6.46 6.31 11.03
C ILE A 415 -7.37 5.31 10.30
N SER A 416 -6.95 4.05 10.15
CA SER A 416 -7.80 3.00 9.56
C SER A 416 -9.10 2.80 10.34
N CYS A 417 -9.11 2.95 11.67
CA CYS A 417 -10.35 2.90 12.45
C CYS A 417 -11.28 4.09 12.16
N GLN A 418 -10.73 5.29 12.02
CA GLN A 418 -11.52 6.49 11.68
C GLN A 418 -12.11 6.38 10.28
N ILE A 419 -11.33 5.89 9.31
CA ILE A 419 -11.81 5.62 7.96
C ILE A 419 -12.87 4.53 7.97
N ALA A 420 -12.66 3.43 8.69
CA ALA A 420 -13.65 2.35 8.81
C ALA A 420 -14.97 2.86 9.39
N LEU A 421 -14.93 3.77 10.36
CA LEU A 421 -16.14 4.42 10.89
C LEU A 421 -16.88 5.20 9.80
N ALA A 422 -16.17 6.06 9.05
CA ALA A 422 -16.76 6.84 7.96
C ALA A 422 -17.36 5.93 6.87
N VAL A 423 -16.66 4.85 6.52
CA VAL A 423 -17.12 3.83 5.57
C VAL A 423 -18.38 3.13 6.07
N ILE A 424 -18.46 2.78 7.36
CA ILE A 424 -19.67 2.19 7.96
C ILE A 424 -20.84 3.18 7.89
N ARG A 425 -20.61 4.47 8.17
CA ARG A 425 -21.66 5.50 8.07
C ARG A 425 -22.13 5.73 6.64
N ALA A 426 -21.22 5.74 5.68
CA ALA A 426 -21.55 5.81 4.26
C ALA A 426 -22.39 4.59 3.83
N ALA A 427 -21.97 3.38 4.22
CA ALA A 427 -22.73 2.16 3.95
C ALA A 427 -24.15 2.19 4.54
N GLN A 428 -24.32 2.76 5.74
CA GLN A 428 -25.63 2.95 6.37
C GLN A 428 -26.50 3.95 5.62
N LYS A 429 -25.92 5.09 5.23
CA LYS A 429 -26.60 6.13 4.45
C LYS A 429 -27.07 5.59 3.10
N ASP A 430 -26.23 4.80 2.44
CA ASP A 430 -26.52 4.18 1.15
C ASP A 430 -27.40 2.91 1.28
N ASN A 431 -27.76 2.52 2.50
CA ASN A 431 -28.56 1.33 2.81
C ASN A 431 -27.97 0.01 2.30
N VAL A 432 -26.64 -0.08 2.19
CA VAL A 432 -25.91 -1.28 1.79
C VAL A 432 -25.36 -2.07 2.99
N ASP A 433 -25.52 -1.56 4.22
CA ASP A 433 -25.14 -2.25 5.46
C ASP A 433 -26.13 -3.38 5.84
N GLU A 434 -25.61 -4.56 6.19
CA GLU A 434 -26.41 -5.64 6.77
C GLU A 434 -26.27 -5.73 8.30
N ASN A 435 -25.21 -5.16 8.87
CA ASN A 435 -25.01 -5.12 10.32
C ASN A 435 -25.78 -3.96 10.97
N LYS A 436 -27.05 -4.22 11.30
CA LYS A 436 -27.96 -3.21 11.89
C LYS A 436 -27.56 -2.76 13.30
N LEU A 437 -26.71 -3.51 14.01
CA LEU A 437 -26.27 -3.16 15.38
C LEU A 437 -25.60 -1.78 15.44
N PHE A 438 -24.90 -1.38 14.38
CA PHE A 438 -24.13 -0.14 14.36
C PHE A 438 -24.98 1.11 14.10
N ARG A 439 -26.22 0.97 13.64
CA ARG A 439 -27.07 2.12 13.28
C ARG A 439 -27.43 2.97 14.50
N ASN A 440 -27.53 2.35 15.67
CA ASN A 440 -27.91 3.02 16.91
C ASN A 440 -26.72 3.39 17.81
N LEU A 441 -25.49 3.04 17.41
CA LEU A 441 -24.29 3.42 18.16
C LEU A 441 -23.90 4.86 17.85
N SER A 442 -23.48 5.61 18.86
CA SER A 442 -22.76 6.87 18.65
C SER A 442 -21.44 6.62 17.92
N ASP A 443 -20.90 7.65 17.27
CA ASP A 443 -19.61 7.52 16.58
C ASP A 443 -18.48 7.14 17.54
N GLN A 444 -18.50 7.64 18.77
CA GLN A 444 -17.52 7.27 19.79
C GLN A 444 -17.60 5.76 20.12
N ALA A 445 -18.80 5.25 20.42
CA ALA A 445 -18.99 3.84 20.76
C ALA A 445 -18.66 2.91 19.57
N LEU A 446 -19.01 3.33 18.36
CA LEU A 446 -18.67 2.61 17.14
C LEU A 446 -17.14 2.59 16.92
N LEU A 447 -16.45 3.71 17.13
CA LEU A 447 -15.00 3.78 16.98
C LEU A 447 -14.28 2.87 17.99
N GLU A 448 -14.73 2.84 19.24
CA GLU A 448 -14.21 1.94 20.27
C GLU A 448 -14.43 0.46 19.90
N TYR A 449 -15.61 0.13 19.38
CA TYR A 449 -15.89 -1.20 18.87
C TYR A 449 -14.93 -1.60 17.73
N ILE A 450 -14.74 -0.71 16.74
CA ILE A 450 -13.84 -0.95 15.61
C ILE A 450 -12.41 -1.18 16.11
N LYS A 451 -11.92 -0.35 17.03
CA LYS A 451 -10.59 -0.50 17.65
C LYS A 451 -10.43 -1.85 18.33
N ALA A 452 -11.45 -2.28 19.09
CA ALA A 452 -11.45 -3.58 19.77
C ALA A 452 -11.47 -4.78 18.81
N LYS A 453 -11.86 -4.58 17.54
CA LYS A 453 -11.84 -5.62 16.49
C LYS A 453 -10.53 -5.70 15.73
N GLN A 454 -9.60 -4.76 15.91
CA GLN A 454 -8.30 -4.89 15.28
C GLN A 454 -7.50 -6.04 15.90
N TRP A 455 -7.01 -6.95 15.06
CA TRP A 455 -6.15 -8.05 15.50
C TRP A 455 -4.84 -7.51 16.10
N GLN A 456 -4.38 -8.13 17.18
CA GLN A 456 -3.13 -7.80 17.87
C GLN A 456 -2.20 -9.03 17.84
N PRO A 457 -0.89 -8.85 17.59
CA PRO A 457 0.06 -9.94 17.71
C PRO A 457 0.08 -10.44 19.15
N THR A 458 -0.12 -11.74 19.31
CA THR A 458 -0.06 -12.38 20.63
C THR A 458 1.40 -12.52 21.03
N THR A 459 1.84 -11.74 22.01
CA THR A 459 3.15 -11.96 22.63
C THR A 459 3.09 -13.28 23.39
N LEU A 460 3.96 -14.23 23.06
CA LEU A 460 4.15 -15.38 23.94
C LEU A 460 4.48 -14.82 25.34
N PRO A 461 3.76 -15.23 26.39
CA PRO A 461 4.04 -14.70 27.72
C PRO A 461 5.52 -14.93 28.04
N ARG A 462 6.21 -13.85 28.42
CA ARG A 462 7.56 -13.95 28.97
C ARG A 462 7.46 -14.94 30.13
N ARG A 463 7.94 -16.16 29.96
CA ARG A 463 8.27 -16.99 31.11
C ARG A 463 9.45 -16.31 31.77
N THR A 464 9.18 -15.39 32.70
CA THR A 464 10.04 -15.25 33.86
C THR A 464 10.03 -16.62 34.52
N LEU A 465 10.99 -17.47 34.12
CA LEU A 465 11.45 -18.49 35.03
C LEU A 465 11.90 -17.68 36.24
N GLN A 466 11.10 -17.71 37.31
CA GLN A 466 11.61 -17.37 38.62
C GLN A 466 12.95 -18.07 38.75
N SER A 467 13.92 -17.38 39.34
CA SER A 467 15.26 -17.88 39.66
C SER A 467 15.23 -19.04 40.67
N GLY A 468 14.37 -20.03 40.48
CA GLY A 468 14.44 -21.34 41.10
C GLY A 468 15.57 -22.09 40.44
N LYS A 469 16.74 -22.03 41.08
CA LYS A 469 17.89 -22.95 40.93
C LYS A 469 17.72 -23.94 39.78
N ILE A 470 18.18 -23.58 38.58
CA ILE A 470 18.54 -24.58 37.57
C ILE A 470 19.73 -25.33 38.16
N GLY A 471 19.42 -26.38 38.90
CA GLY A 471 20.39 -27.31 39.46
C GLY A 471 21.27 -27.82 38.32
N ARG A 472 22.56 -27.87 38.60
CA ARG A 472 23.63 -28.47 37.80
C ARG A 472 23.14 -29.74 37.07
N TRP A 473 22.78 -29.61 35.80
CA TRP A 473 22.70 -30.72 34.85
C TRP A 473 23.64 -30.45 33.67
N ILE A 474 24.92 -30.31 34.02
CA ILE A 474 26.05 -30.61 33.13
C ILE A 474 26.85 -31.67 33.90
N PRO A 475 26.39 -32.94 33.92
CA PRO A 475 27.24 -33.99 33.36
C PRO A 475 26.44 -35.23 32.90
N LEU A 476 25.84 -35.23 31.72
CA LEU A 476 25.38 -36.49 31.08
C LEU A 476 25.95 -36.67 29.67
N VAL A 477 26.21 -35.59 28.95
CA VAL A 477 26.90 -35.65 27.64
C VAL A 477 28.40 -35.95 27.80
N ALA A 478 28.99 -35.62 28.95
CA ALA A 478 30.39 -35.95 29.26
C ALA A 478 30.61 -37.42 29.67
N SER A 479 29.57 -38.17 30.05
CA SER A 479 29.70 -39.60 30.37
C SER A 479 29.51 -40.49 29.14
N MET A 480 28.74 -40.05 28.13
CA MET A 480 28.59 -40.76 26.86
C MET A 480 29.85 -40.69 25.97
N LEU A 481 30.74 -39.72 26.19
CA LEU A 481 32.02 -39.61 25.47
C LEU A 481 33.19 -40.38 26.13
N LYS A 482 32.93 -41.17 27.18
CA LYS A 482 33.92 -42.14 27.69
C LYS A 482 33.79 -43.49 26.98
N ILE A 483 33.94 -43.49 25.66
CA ILE A 483 34.42 -44.68 24.96
C ILE A 483 35.93 -44.70 25.15
N GLY A 484 36.40 -45.83 25.68
CA GLY A 484 37.68 -46.00 26.34
C GLY A 484 38.91 -45.61 25.52
N ARG A 485 39.97 -45.29 26.24
CA ARG A 485 41.35 -45.34 25.77
C ARG A 485 41.65 -46.74 25.20
N LYS A 486 41.38 -46.94 23.91
CA LYS A 486 42.02 -47.98 23.09
C LYS A 486 42.55 -47.30 21.84
N ARG A 487 43.82 -47.56 21.57
CA ARG A 487 44.72 -46.95 20.57
C ARG A 487 44.02 -46.60 19.25
N MET A 488 44.04 -45.32 18.86
CA MET A 488 43.77 -44.90 17.47
C MET A 488 45.03 -45.10 16.60
N PRO A 489 44.89 -45.38 15.29
CA PRO A 489 46.02 -45.66 14.41
C PRO A 489 46.93 -44.43 14.20
N PRO A 490 48.22 -44.61 13.85
CA PRO A 490 49.22 -43.53 13.79
C PRO A 490 49.02 -42.48 12.67
N SER A 491 47.98 -42.59 11.84
CA SER A 491 47.85 -41.85 10.58
C SER A 491 47.34 -40.40 10.71
N TRP A 492 47.28 -39.82 11.91
CA TRP A 492 46.65 -38.50 12.16
C TRP A 492 47.57 -37.49 12.88
N ARG A 493 48.89 -37.71 12.89
CA ARG A 493 49.87 -36.76 13.42
C ARG A 493 50.77 -36.21 12.33
N GLN A 494 50.99 -34.90 12.33
CA GLN A 494 52.10 -34.30 11.59
C GLN A 494 53.43 -34.68 12.28
N PRO A 495 54.56 -34.75 11.55
CA PRO A 495 55.87 -35.10 12.10
C PRO A 495 56.34 -34.21 13.26
N ASP A 496 55.79 -33.01 13.41
CA ASP A 496 56.13 -32.04 14.45
C ASP A 496 55.23 -32.12 15.71
N GLY A 497 54.31 -33.09 15.77
CA GLY A 497 53.49 -33.36 16.94
C GLY A 497 52.26 -32.46 17.13
N ARG A 498 51.91 -31.60 16.16
CA ARG A 498 50.66 -30.81 16.21
C ARG A 498 49.44 -31.55 15.64
N TRP A 499 48.27 -31.27 16.22
CA TRP A 499 46.98 -31.84 15.80
C TRP A 499 46.37 -31.03 14.64
N LEU A 500 45.79 -31.73 13.66
CA LEU A 500 45.24 -31.17 12.40
C LEU A 500 43.94 -30.35 12.55
N ILE A 501 43.41 -30.16 13.76
CA ILE A 501 42.12 -29.47 13.94
C ILE A 501 42.31 -28.33 14.94
N LYS A 502 42.37 -27.09 14.42
CA LYS A 502 42.07 -25.89 15.22
C LYS A 502 40.60 -25.99 15.63
N ARG A 503 40.34 -25.96 16.94
CA ARG A 503 38.98 -25.80 17.47
C ARG A 503 38.40 -24.46 16.97
N PRO A 504 37.08 -24.38 16.66
CA PRO A 504 36.41 -23.12 16.41
C PRO A 504 36.38 -22.22 17.65
#